data_AF-A0A8X6MUT3-F1
#
_entry.id   AF-A0A8X6MUT3-F1
#
_cell.length_a   1.000
_cell.length_b   1.000
_cell.length_c   1.000
_cell.angle_alpha   90.00
_cell.angle_beta   90.00
_cell.angle_gamma   90.00
#
_symmetry.space_group_name_H-M   'P 1'
#
loop_
_entity.id
_entity.type
_entity.pdbx_description
1 polymer ?
#
loop_
_entity_poly.entity_id
_entity_poly.type
_entity_poly.pdbx_seq_one_letter_code
_entity_poly.pdbx_strand_id
1 'polypeptide(L)'
;MPLLKRTSMLNLRNKRLVYLQFLRPLLLYACEVWGATSTRNINNLQLLQNRALRIIASAPVYIPRRVLHDDLRIPSIPNQIRKNSVNFQKSVRLHSNPSIQHQADPGPSTTYRFPHLATQCPSLFPD
;
A
#
# COMPACT_ATOMS: atom_id res chain seq x y z
N MET A 1 -4.77 17.62 -11.77
CA MET A 1 -3.60 17.15 -12.53
C MET A 1 -3.93 17.07 -14.02
N PRO A 2 -3.64 18.11 -14.81
CA PRO A 2 -4.03 18.20 -16.22
C PRO A 2 -3.52 17.05 -17.09
N LEU A 3 -2.35 16.48 -16.75
CA LEU A 3 -1.72 15.37 -17.49
C LEU A 3 -2.43 14.02 -17.31
N LEU A 4 -3.08 13.82 -16.16
CA LEU A 4 -3.80 12.60 -15.81
C LEU A 4 -5.31 12.76 -16.07
N LYS A 5 -5.70 13.57 -17.06
CA LYS A 5 -7.10 13.68 -17.47
C LYS A 5 -7.44 12.55 -18.44
N ARG A 6 -8.68 12.04 -18.39
CA ARG A 6 -9.18 11.02 -19.35
C ARG A 6 -8.95 11.44 -20.81
N THR A 7 -9.06 12.73 -21.08
CA THR A 7 -8.91 13.33 -22.41
C THR A 7 -7.47 13.64 -22.80
N SER A 8 -6.46 13.35 -21.97
CA SER A 8 -5.08 13.63 -22.35
C SER A 8 -4.60 12.64 -23.42
N MET A 9 -3.97 13.15 -24.47
CA MET A 9 -3.45 12.37 -25.62
C MET A 9 -2.23 11.50 -25.27
N LEU A 10 -1.91 11.34 -23.98
CA LEU A 10 -0.80 10.53 -23.53
C LEU A 10 -1.13 9.04 -23.68
N ASN A 11 -0.17 8.29 -24.23
CA ASN A 11 -0.24 6.84 -24.30
C ASN A 11 -0.39 6.23 -22.89
N LEU A 12 -1.09 5.10 -22.78
CA LEU A 12 -1.36 4.39 -21.52
C LEU A 12 -0.07 4.13 -20.72
N ARG A 13 1.02 3.80 -21.43
CA ARG A 13 2.36 3.61 -20.83
C ARG A 13 2.86 4.85 -20.11
N ASN A 14 2.69 6.03 -20.69
CA ASN A 14 3.15 7.29 -20.10
C ASN A 14 2.28 7.69 -18.90
N LYS A 15 0.96 7.51 -19.00
CA LYS A 15 0.04 7.72 -17.87
C LYS A 15 0.36 6.79 -16.69
N ARG A 16 0.71 5.54 -16.98
CA ARG A 16 1.19 4.57 -15.98
C ARG A 16 2.51 5.01 -15.33
N LEU A 17 3.46 5.53 -16.09
CA LEU A 17 4.71 6.06 -15.53
C LEU A 17 4.46 7.25 -14.62
N VAL A 18 3.58 8.18 -14.99
CA VAL A 18 3.18 9.31 -14.13
C VAL A 18 2.58 8.81 -12.81
N TYR A 19 1.73 7.78 -12.86
CA TYR A 19 1.20 7.15 -11.64
C TYR A 19 2.31 6.55 -10.77
N LEU A 20 3.23 5.79 -11.38
CA LEU A 20 4.32 5.14 -10.65
C LEU A 20 5.33 6.14 -10.07
N GLN A 21 5.52 7.29 -10.70
CA GLN A 21 6.52 8.27 -10.27
C GLN A 21 5.97 9.27 -9.25
N PHE A 22 4.70 9.68 -9.36
CA PHE A 22 4.14 10.73 -8.50
C PHE A 22 3.12 10.19 -7.49
N LEU A 23 2.13 9.45 -7.97
CA LEU A 23 1.05 8.96 -7.11
C LEU A 23 1.53 7.84 -6.18
N ARG A 24 2.40 6.97 -6.68
CA ARG A 24 2.95 5.87 -5.89
C ARG A 24 3.74 6.37 -4.68
N PRO A 25 4.77 7.24 -4.79
CA PRO A 25 5.46 7.73 -3.59
C PRO A 25 4.55 8.53 -2.65
N LEU A 26 3.59 9.31 -3.15
CA LEU A 26 2.60 9.99 -2.29
C LEU A 26 1.76 8.98 -1.49
N LEU A 27 1.35 7.88 -2.11
CA LEU A 27 0.60 6.80 -1.46
C LEU A 27 1.49 5.85 -0.63
N LEU A 28 2.81 5.85 -0.83
CA LEU A 28 3.71 4.92 -0.13
C LEU A 28 4.55 5.58 0.96
N TYR A 29 4.74 6.89 0.91
CA TYR A 29 5.54 7.63 1.89
C TYR A 29 5.02 7.41 3.32
N ALA A 30 3.70 7.39 3.49
CA ALA A 30 3.07 7.15 4.77
C ALA A 30 2.71 5.66 5.01
N CYS A 31 3.18 4.71 4.20
CA CYS A 31 2.89 3.29 4.41
C CYS A 31 3.32 2.79 5.80
N GLU A 32 4.44 3.27 6.32
CA GLU A 32 4.90 2.91 7.67
C GLU A 32 3.91 3.39 8.76
N VAL A 33 3.37 4.61 8.59
CA VAL A 33 2.33 5.16 9.48
C VAL A 33 1.00 4.43 9.29
N TRP A 34 0.70 4.02 8.06
CA TRP A 34 -0.56 3.34 7.72
C TRP A 34 -0.57 1.85 8.05
N GLY A 35 0.58 1.23 8.33
CA GLY A 35 0.65 -0.15 8.83
C GLY A 35 -0.11 -0.34 10.15
N ALA A 36 -0.15 0.69 10.99
CA ALA A 36 -0.87 0.74 12.27
C ALA A 36 -2.25 1.42 12.19
N THR A 37 -2.70 1.80 10.99
CA THR A 37 -3.95 2.55 10.79
C THR A 37 -5.16 1.62 10.65
N SER A 38 -6.34 2.14 11.02
CA SER A 38 -7.62 1.44 10.84
C SER A 38 -7.86 0.97 9.40
N THR A 39 -8.45 -0.21 9.26
CA THR A 39 -8.86 -0.82 7.98
C THR A 39 -9.71 0.11 7.13
N ARG A 40 -10.51 1.00 7.74
CA ARG A 40 -11.33 2.00 7.03
C ARG A 40 -10.50 2.98 6.20
N ASN A 41 -9.39 3.46 6.75
CA ASN A 41 -8.52 4.42 6.05
C ASN A 41 -7.76 3.73 4.91
N ILE A 42 -7.32 2.48 5.11
CA ILE A 42 -6.72 1.65 4.05
C ILE A 42 -7.73 1.43 2.91
N ASN A 43 -9.00 1.18 3.22
CA ASN A 43 -10.06 1.04 2.23
C ASN A 43 -10.31 2.34 1.45
N ASN A 44 -10.28 3.50 2.11
CA ASN A 44 -10.38 4.80 1.44
C ASN A 44 -9.21 5.05 0.48
N LEU A 45 -7.99 4.68 0.86
CA LEU A 45 -6.81 4.76 0.01
C LEU A 45 -6.93 3.82 -1.20
N GLN A 46 -7.43 2.60 -0.99
CA GLN A 46 -7.70 1.66 -2.08
C GLN A 46 -8.77 2.22 -3.03
N LEU A 47 -9.81 2.87 -2.52
CA LEU A 47 -10.83 3.51 -3.35
C LEU A 47 -10.23 4.65 -4.20
N LEU A 48 -9.36 5.47 -3.61
CA LEU A 48 -8.63 6.53 -4.32
C LEU A 48 -7.74 5.95 -5.41
N GLN A 49 -6.97 4.89 -5.10
CA GLN A 49 -6.17 4.15 -6.08
C GLN A 49 -7.04 3.66 -7.24
N ASN A 50 -8.16 2.99 -6.95
CA ASN A 50 -9.05 2.43 -7.98
C ASN A 50 -9.59 3.52 -8.91
N ARG A 51 -9.94 4.70 -8.36
CA ARG A 51 -10.38 5.85 -9.17
C ARG A 51 -9.25 6.35 -10.08
N ALA A 52 -8.03 6.46 -9.57
CA ALA A 52 -6.87 6.86 -10.36
C ALA A 52 -6.58 5.87 -11.50
N LEU A 53 -6.60 4.56 -11.22
CA LEU A 53 -6.38 3.51 -12.22
C LEU A 53 -7.42 3.57 -13.34
N ARG A 54 -8.69 3.80 -13.02
CA ARG A 54 -9.75 3.98 -14.02
C ARG A 54 -9.52 5.19 -14.92
N ILE A 55 -9.06 6.31 -14.35
CA ILE A 55 -8.75 7.51 -15.12
C ILE A 55 -7.58 7.26 -16.08
N ILE A 56 -6.54 6.54 -15.62
CA ILE A 56 -5.35 6.19 -16.42
C ILE A 56 -5.73 5.27 -17.57
N ALA A 57 -6.47 4.20 -17.28
CA ALA A 57 -6.92 3.23 -18.26
C ALA A 57 -8.06 3.75 -19.15
N SER A 58 -8.61 4.93 -18.85
CA SER A 58 -9.83 5.46 -19.48
C SER A 58 -10.97 4.42 -19.50
N ALA A 59 -11.03 3.61 -18.44
CA ALA A 59 -11.84 2.41 -18.37
C ALA A 59 -13.28 2.68 -17.90
N PRO A 60 -14.30 2.08 -18.53
CA PRO A 60 -15.68 2.19 -18.08
C PRO A 60 -15.93 1.51 -16.73
N VAL A 61 -16.97 1.98 -16.02
CA VAL A 61 -17.24 1.64 -14.60
C VAL A 61 -17.47 0.13 -14.37
N TYR A 62 -18.03 -0.58 -15.36
CA TYR A 62 -18.35 -2.00 -15.27
C TYR A 62 -17.12 -2.93 -15.23
N ILE A 63 -15.93 -2.44 -15.62
CA ILE A 63 -14.72 -3.26 -15.61
C ILE A 63 -14.32 -3.63 -14.18
N PRO A 64 -14.09 -4.92 -13.87
CA PRO A 64 -13.68 -5.35 -12.54
C PRO A 64 -12.33 -4.75 -12.13
N ARG A 65 -12.19 -4.45 -10.83
CA ARG A 65 -10.94 -3.89 -10.28
C ARG A 65 -9.73 -4.80 -10.53
N ARG A 66 -9.90 -6.12 -10.45
CA ARG A 66 -8.83 -7.11 -10.68
C ARG A 66 -8.21 -6.94 -12.07
N VAL A 67 -9.04 -6.88 -13.10
CA VAL A 67 -8.62 -6.68 -14.49
C VAL A 67 -7.79 -5.39 -14.65
N LEU A 68 -8.19 -4.29 -14.01
CA LEU A 68 -7.43 -3.03 -14.05
C LEU A 68 -6.05 -3.15 -13.38
N HIS A 69 -5.96 -3.88 -12.28
CA HIS A 69 -4.70 -4.12 -11.58
C HIS A 69 -3.76 -5.03 -12.38
N ASP A 70 -4.31 -6.06 -13.03
CA ASP A 70 -3.56 -7.01 -13.83
C ASP A 70 -3.04 -6.37 -15.12
N ASP A 71 -3.89 -5.62 -15.83
CA ASP A 71 -3.55 -4.91 -17.06
C ASP A 71 -2.47 -3.84 -16.83
N LEU A 72 -2.64 -3.03 -15.77
CA LEU A 72 -1.67 -1.99 -15.42
C LEU A 72 -0.46 -2.52 -14.66
N ARG A 73 -0.45 -3.80 -14.24
CA ARG A 73 0.56 -4.43 -13.38
C ARG A 73 0.88 -3.58 -12.14
N ILE A 74 -0.16 -3.05 -11.48
CA ILE A 74 -0.03 -2.22 -10.27
C ILE A 74 -0.58 -3.02 -9.09
N PRO A 75 0.22 -3.29 -8.04
CA PRO A 75 -0.29 -3.97 -6.86
C PRO A 75 -1.25 -3.07 -6.06
N SER A 76 -2.18 -3.69 -5.34
CA SER A 76 -3.10 -2.99 -4.45
C SER A 76 -2.37 -2.35 -3.25
N ILE A 77 -2.94 -1.27 -2.70
CA ILE A 77 -2.43 -0.59 -1.51
C ILE A 77 -2.13 -1.54 -0.34
N PRO A 78 -3.03 -2.45 0.10
CA PRO A 78 -2.73 -3.32 1.24
C PRO A 78 -1.56 -4.27 0.97
N ASN A 79 -1.38 -4.72 -0.28
CA ASN A 79 -0.23 -5.54 -0.66
C ASN A 79 1.07 -4.74 -0.64
N GLN A 80 1.01 -3.47 -1.06
CA GLN A 80 2.13 -2.55 -1.01
C GLN A 80 2.53 -2.20 0.44
N ILE A 81 1.56 -1.87 1.29
CA ILE A 81 1.79 -1.60 2.73
C ILE A 81 2.45 -2.81 3.38
N ARG A 82 1.91 -4.02 3.19
CA ARG A 82 2.48 -5.24 3.76
C ARG A 82 3.92 -5.47 3.31
N LYS A 83 4.19 -5.35 2.00
CA LYS A 83 5.54 -5.52 1.46
C LYS A 83 6.52 -4.49 2.03
N ASN A 84 6.09 -3.24 2.13
CA ASN A 84 6.90 -2.17 2.68
C ASN A 84 7.19 -2.36 4.16
N SER A 85 6.16 -2.66 4.97
CA SER A 85 6.31 -2.90 6.40
C SER A 85 7.30 -4.03 6.70
N VAL A 86 7.24 -5.13 5.95
CA VAL A 86 8.22 -6.23 6.07
C VAL A 86 9.63 -5.78 5.70
N ASN A 87 9.78 -5.00 4.63
CA ASN A 87 11.08 -4.48 4.21
C ASN A 87 11.65 -3.49 5.23
N PHE A 88 10.81 -2.59 5.75
CA PHE A 88 11.20 -1.63 6.78
C PHE A 88 11.64 -2.33 8.04
N GLN A 89 10.89 -3.31 8.54
CA GLN A 89 11.26 -4.08 9.72
C GLN A 89 12.62 -4.78 9.53
N LYS A 90 12.87 -5.35 8.35
CA LYS A 90 14.19 -5.93 8.01
C LYS A 90 15.28 -4.85 8.04
N SER A 91 15.05 -3.69 7.41
CA SER A 91 16.01 -2.59 7.40
C SER A 91 16.31 -2.04 8.79
N VAL A 92 15.32 -1.91 9.66
CA VAL A 92 15.48 -1.43 11.04
C VAL A 92 16.33 -2.40 11.86
N ARG A 93 16.08 -3.72 11.73
CA ARG A 93 16.88 -4.76 12.41
C ARG A 93 18.34 -4.83 11.96
N LEU A 94 18.61 -4.48 10.71
CA LEU A 94 19.96 -4.48 10.14
C LEU A 94 20.74 -3.18 10.39
N HIS A 95 20.11 -2.15 10.97
CA HIS A 95 20.75 -0.85 11.15
C HIS A 95 21.79 -0.89 12.27
N SER A 96 22.98 -0.30 12.09
CA SER A 96 24.02 -0.22 13.14
C SER A 96 23.63 0.56 14.40
N ASN A 97 22.51 1.32 14.40
CA ASN A 97 22.16 2.17 15.54
C ASN A 97 21.28 1.38 16.52
N PRO A 98 21.75 1.13 17.76
CA PRO A 98 21.03 0.31 18.74
C PRO A 98 19.67 0.92 19.14
N SER A 99 19.52 2.25 19.11
CA SER A 99 18.24 2.91 19.43
C SER A 99 17.15 2.60 18.41
N ILE A 100 17.55 2.46 17.13
CA ILE A 100 16.64 2.11 16.03
C ILE A 100 16.27 0.63 16.11
N GLN A 101 17.21 -0.24 16.49
CA GLN A 101 16.94 -1.67 16.69
C GLN A 101 15.93 -1.90 17.82
N HIS A 102 16.04 -1.18 18.94
CA HIS A 102 15.11 -1.29 20.06
C HIS A 102 13.68 -0.84 19.70
N GLN A 103 13.50 -0.04 18.63
CA GLN A 103 12.18 0.33 18.11
C GLN A 103 11.56 -0.74 17.21
N ALA A 104 12.34 -1.70 16.71
CA ALA A 104 11.83 -2.84 15.93
C ALA A 104 11.26 -3.97 16.80
N ASP A 105 11.60 -3.98 18.10
CA ASP A 105 11.09 -4.96 19.05
C ASP A 105 9.69 -4.54 19.52
N PRO A 106 8.65 -5.35 19.28
CA PRO A 106 7.31 -5.07 19.77
C PRO A 106 7.33 -5.16 21.30
N GLY A 107 7.46 -4.02 21.97
CA GLY A 107 7.38 -3.95 23.43
C GLY A 107 6.04 -4.49 23.94
N PRO A 108 5.99 -4.99 25.21
CA PRO A 108 4.85 -5.74 25.77
C PRO A 108 3.53 -4.96 25.90
N SER A 109 3.52 -3.66 25.57
CA SER A 109 2.39 -2.74 25.81
C SER A 109 1.88 -2.01 24.55
N THR A 110 2.33 -2.37 23.35
CA THR A 110 1.76 -1.79 22.11
C THR A 110 0.52 -2.56 21.64
N THR A 111 -0.65 -2.08 22.06
CA THR A 111 -1.97 -2.45 21.51
C THR A 111 -2.13 -2.08 20.02
N TYR A 112 -1.11 -1.53 19.36
CA TYR A 112 -1.04 -1.38 17.91
C TYR A 112 -0.71 -2.72 17.24
N ARG A 113 -1.64 -3.65 17.44
CA ARG A 113 -1.73 -4.94 16.78
C ARG A 113 -1.82 -4.67 15.28
N PHE A 114 -0.75 -4.91 14.52
CA PHE A 114 -0.79 -4.96 13.06
C PHE A 114 -1.85 -6.00 12.66
N PRO A 115 -3.08 -5.62 12.26
CA PRO A 115 -4.20 -6.57 12.25
C PRO A 115 -4.03 -7.66 11.19
N HIS A 116 -3.18 -7.39 10.19
CA HIS A 116 -2.93 -8.26 9.05
C HIS A 116 -1.78 -9.26 9.26
N LEU A 117 -1.00 -9.13 10.35
CA LEU A 117 -0.02 -10.14 10.77
C LEU A 117 -0.65 -11.21 11.68
N ALA A 118 -1.83 -10.94 12.24
CA ALA A 118 -2.53 -11.86 13.15
C ALA A 118 -3.27 -13.01 12.43
N THR A 119 -3.26 -13.07 11.09
CA THR A 119 -4.00 -14.10 10.32
C THR A 119 -3.14 -15.32 9.94
N GLN A 120 -1.89 -15.41 10.39
CA GLN A 120 -1.03 -16.59 10.17
C GLN A 120 -0.35 -17.03 11.47
N CYS A 121 -1.13 -17.53 12.43
CA CYS A 121 -0.70 -18.56 13.38
C CYS A 121 -1.96 -19.32 13.87
N PRO A 122 -2.14 -20.60 13.51
CA PRO A 122 -3.13 -21.45 14.16
C PRO A 122 -2.63 -21.85 15.56
N SER A 123 -3.57 -22.05 16.48
CA SER A 123 -3.43 -22.58 17.85
C SER A 123 -2.51 -21.81 18.80
N LEU A 124 -3.10 -21.17 19.81
CA LEU A 124 -2.64 -21.15 21.21
C LEU A 124 -3.65 -20.33 22.04
N PHE A 125 -4.72 -21.00 22.47
CA PHE A 125 -5.48 -20.67 23.68
C PHE A 125 -5.42 -21.92 24.57
N PRO A 126 -4.86 -21.85 25.79
CA PRO A 126 -5.44 -22.46 26.99
C PRO A 126 -6.27 -21.36 27.71
N ASP A 127 -7.40 -21.61 28.36
CA ASP A 127 -8.02 -22.82 28.91
C ASP A 127 -9.47 -23.00 28.42
#